data_AF-A0A7C0Y2N6-F1
#
_entry.id   AF-A0A7C0Y2N6-F1
#
_cell.length_a   1.000
_cell.length_b   1.000
_cell.length_c   1.000
_cell.angle_alpha   90.00
_cell.angle_beta   90.00
_cell.angle_gamma   90.00
#
_symmetry.space_group_name_H-M   'P 1'
#
loop_
_entity.id
_entity.type
_entity.pdbx_description
1 polymer ?
#
loop_
_entity_poly.entity_id
_entity_poly.type
_entity_poly.pdbx_seq_one_letter_code
_entity_poly.pdbx_strand_id
1 'polypeptide(L)'
;PVYDIGTTMSKFLFLGLSLEQVVERVTSKPAEILGILPERGALMPGAEGDCVVWDLREGRFEFEDSLVETRIGEKLLKPLAVISGGELIHKST
;
A
#
# COMPACT_ATOMS: atom_id res chain seq x y z
N PRO A 1 -16.03 6.20 0.46
CA PRO A 1 -15.21 6.66 1.60
C PRO A 1 -13.73 6.32 1.37
N VAL A 2 -12.84 6.92 2.17
CA VAL A 2 -11.39 6.60 2.18
C VAL A 2 -10.99 6.26 3.62
N TYR A 3 -10.75 4.98 3.89
CA TYR A 3 -10.44 4.50 5.24
C TYR A 3 -8.93 4.42 5.49
N ASP A 4 -8.21 3.81 4.56
CA ASP A 4 -6.78 3.56 4.68
C ASP A 4 -6.14 3.36 3.30
N ILE A 5 -4.80 3.34 3.28
CA ILE A 5 -4.02 3.20 2.05
C ILE A 5 -4.17 1.80 1.44
N GLY A 6 -4.28 0.74 2.24
CA GLY A 6 -4.42 -0.64 1.76
C GLY A 6 -5.72 -0.84 0.96
N THR A 7 -6.82 -0.29 1.45
CA THR A 7 -8.13 -0.28 0.77
C THR A 7 -8.05 0.54 -0.51
N THR A 8 -7.37 1.68 -0.49
CA THR A 8 -7.18 2.53 -1.68
C THR A 8 -6.35 1.82 -2.75
N MET A 9 -5.24 1.20 -2.37
CA MET A 9 -4.41 0.34 -3.23
C MET A 9 -5.24 -0.78 -3.85
N SER A 10 -6.10 -1.43 -3.05
CA SER A 10 -6.96 -2.53 -3.50
C SER A 10 -8.00 -2.10 -4.54
N LYS A 11 -8.57 -0.89 -4.41
CA LYS A 11 -9.42 -0.30 -5.45
C LYS A 11 -8.69 -0.15 -6.77
N PHE A 12 -7.42 0.26 -6.75
CA PHE A 12 -6.62 0.39 -7.98
C PHE A 12 -6.21 -0.97 -8.58
N LEU A 13 -6.01 -2.00 -7.76
CA LEU A 13 -5.87 -3.38 -8.26
C LEU A 13 -7.15 -3.82 -8.99
N PHE A 14 -8.32 -3.55 -8.40
CA PHE A 14 -9.61 -3.81 -9.05
C PHE A 14 -9.77 -3.04 -10.38
N LEU A 15 -9.29 -1.81 -10.46
CA LEU A 15 -9.31 -0.99 -11.69
C LEU A 15 -8.25 -1.41 -12.73
N GLY A 16 -7.49 -2.47 -12.49
CA GLY A 16 -6.60 -3.09 -13.47
C GLY A 16 -5.11 -2.71 -13.36
N LEU A 17 -4.69 -1.98 -12.32
CA LEU A 17 -3.27 -1.80 -12.06
C LEU A 17 -2.65 -3.09 -11.53
N SER A 18 -1.40 -3.35 -11.90
CA SER A 18 -0.62 -4.45 -11.32
C SER A 18 -0.24 -4.17 -9.86
N LEU A 19 0.16 -5.20 -9.12
CA LEU A 19 0.63 -5.04 -7.75
C LEU A 19 1.85 -4.12 -7.67
N GLU A 20 2.78 -4.30 -8.61
CA GLU A 20 4.00 -3.50 -8.73
C GLU A 20 3.66 -2.01 -8.97
N GLN A 21 2.73 -1.74 -9.89
CA GLN A 21 2.27 -0.39 -10.20
C GLN A 21 1.61 0.31 -9.00
N VAL A 22 0.85 -0.44 -8.20
CA VAL A 22 0.19 0.09 -7.01
C VAL A 22 1.21 0.34 -5.89
N VAL A 23 2.16 -0.57 -5.67
CA VAL A 23 3.25 -0.40 -4.70
C VAL A 23 4.12 0.80 -5.07
N GLU A 24 4.52 0.95 -6.34
CA GLU A 24 5.30 2.08 -6.84
C GLU A 24 4.63 3.43 -6.51
N ARG A 25 3.30 3.52 -6.72
CA ARG A 25 2.49 4.74 -6.50
C ARG A 25 2.36 5.14 -5.03
N VAL A 26 2.68 4.27 -4.09
CA VAL A 26 2.65 4.55 -2.65
C VAL A 26 4.03 4.46 -1.99
N THR A 27 5.11 4.27 -2.77
CA THR A 27 6.48 4.16 -2.28
C THR A 27 7.44 5.07 -3.06
N SER A 28 8.05 4.57 -4.13
CA SER A 28 9.12 5.25 -4.86
C SER A 28 8.63 6.48 -5.62
N LYS A 29 7.44 6.45 -6.22
CA LYS A 29 6.91 7.59 -6.98
C LYS A 29 6.65 8.83 -6.11
N PRO A 30 5.95 8.76 -4.97
CA PRO A 30 5.82 9.92 -4.10
C PRO A 30 7.16 10.35 -3.47
N ALA A 31 8.06 9.40 -3.14
CA ALA A 31 9.39 9.73 -2.63
C ALA A 31 10.25 10.49 -3.66
N GLU A 32 10.17 10.11 -4.93
CA GLU A 32 10.79 10.82 -6.06
C GLU A 32 10.25 12.25 -6.17
N ILE A 33 8.92 12.42 -6.18
CA ILE A 33 8.25 13.73 -6.30
C ILE A 33 8.63 14.67 -5.15
N LEU A 34 8.79 14.12 -3.93
CA LEU A 34 9.17 14.89 -2.75
C LEU A 34 10.68 15.10 -2.60
N GLY A 35 11.51 14.52 -3.47
CA GLY A 35 12.96 14.65 -3.42
C GLY A 35 13.61 13.91 -2.24
N ILE A 36 12.97 12.84 -1.75
CA ILE A 36 13.46 12.02 -0.62
C ILE A 36 13.89 10.60 -1.04
N LEU A 37 13.86 10.29 -2.34
CA LEU A 37 14.45 9.08 -2.91
C LEU A 37 15.97 9.30 -3.12
N PRO A 38 16.87 8.33 -2.82
CA PRO A 38 16.60 6.95 -2.40
C PRO A 38 16.56 6.73 -0.88
N GLU A 39 16.64 7.79 -0.07
CA GLU A 39 16.64 7.67 1.40
C GLU A 39 15.35 7.00 1.92
N ARG A 40 14.19 7.38 1.36
CA ARG A 40 12.89 6.76 1.63
C ARG A 40 12.21 6.28 0.35
N GLY A 41 11.25 5.36 0.49
CA GLY A 41 10.49 4.82 -0.64
C GLY A 41 11.25 3.80 -1.49
N ALA A 42 12.40 3.31 -1.02
CA ALA A 42 13.20 2.28 -1.66
C ALA A 42 13.58 1.18 -0.65
N LEU A 43 13.67 -0.07 -1.13
CA LEU A 43 14.22 -1.19 -0.36
C LEU A 43 15.58 -1.57 -0.93
N MET A 44 16.62 -0.90 -0.44
CA MET A 44 18.00 -1.12 -0.87
C MET A 44 19.00 -0.77 0.25
N PRO A 45 20.23 -1.32 0.23
CA PRO A 45 21.28 -0.93 1.18
C PRO A 45 21.51 0.58 1.18
N GLY A 46 21.55 1.18 2.37
CA GLY A 46 21.74 2.62 2.58
C GLY A 46 20.47 3.45 2.64
N ALA A 47 19.31 2.91 2.24
CA ALA A 47 18.01 3.54 2.50
C ALA A 47 17.59 3.36 3.98
N GLU A 48 16.67 4.21 4.44
CA GLU A 48 16.07 4.08 5.77
C GLU A 48 15.33 2.74 5.90
N GLY A 49 15.38 2.13 7.08
CA GLY A 49 14.78 0.82 7.37
C GLY A 49 13.25 0.85 7.48
N ASP A 50 12.57 1.55 6.58
CA ASP A 50 11.12 1.67 6.51
C ASP A 50 10.55 0.58 5.59
N CYS A 51 9.67 -0.29 6.10
CA CYS A 51 8.95 -1.24 5.27
C CYS A 51 7.59 -1.64 5.84
N VAL A 52 6.70 -2.10 4.96
CA VAL A 52 5.39 -2.65 5.35
C VAL A 52 5.28 -4.05 4.78
N VAL A 53 4.97 -5.01 5.64
CA VAL A 53 4.62 -6.37 5.24
C VAL A 53 3.12 -6.41 4.98
N TRP A 54 2.74 -6.80 3.77
CA TRP A 54 1.35 -6.86 3.33
C TRP A 54 0.87 -8.30 3.24
N ASP A 55 -0.40 -8.50 3.59
CA ASP A 55 -1.20 -9.67 3.26
C ASP A 55 -2.10 -9.34 2.06
N LEU A 56 -1.83 -9.99 0.92
CA LEU A 56 -2.67 -9.89 -0.26
C LEU A 56 -3.73 -10.99 -0.20
N ARG A 57 -4.92 -10.62 0.29
CA ARG A 57 -6.04 -11.55 0.43
C ARG A 57 -6.81 -11.65 -0.87
N GLU A 58 -7.18 -12.86 -1.25
CA GLU A 58 -8.12 -13.14 -2.33
C GLU A 58 -9.51 -13.43 -1.76
N GLY A 59 -10.57 -12.95 -2.42
CA GLY A 59 -11.93 -13.09 -1.91
C GLY A 59 -12.92 -12.20 -2.64
N ARG A 60 -14.01 -11.81 -1.96
CA ARG A 60 -14.98 -10.82 -2.46
C ARG A 60 -15.05 -9.69 -1.44
N PHE A 61 -14.63 -8.50 -1.84
CA PHE A 61 -14.56 -7.33 -0.97
C PHE A 61 -15.34 -6.18 -1.58
N GLU A 62 -16.23 -5.56 -0.80
CA GLU A 62 -16.96 -4.37 -1.23
C GLU A 62 -16.11 -3.11 -1.05
N PHE A 63 -16.03 -2.31 -2.09
CA PHE A 63 -15.34 -1.03 -2.10
C PHE A 63 -16.32 0.09 -2.40
N GLU A 64 -16.47 1.04 -1.48
CA GLU A 64 -17.28 2.25 -1.66
C GLU A 64 -16.38 3.46 -1.95
N ASP A 65 -16.63 4.18 -3.05
CA ASP A 65 -15.88 5.37 -3.44
C ASP A 65 -16.41 6.66 -2.79
N SER A 66 -15.84 7.83 -3.13
CA SER A 66 -16.29 9.11 -2.57
C SER A 66 -17.65 9.57 -3.08
N LEU A 67 -18.18 8.96 -4.14
CA LEU A 67 -19.50 9.21 -4.71
C LEU A 67 -20.54 8.21 -4.21
N VAL A 68 -20.21 7.39 -3.21
CA VAL A 68 -21.08 6.36 -2.61
C VAL A 68 -21.37 5.20 -3.60
N GLU A 69 -20.61 5.09 -4.68
CA GLU A 69 -20.72 3.93 -5.56
C GLU A 69 -19.97 2.74 -4.96
N THR A 70 -20.61 1.57 -4.99
CA THR A 70 -20.01 0.31 -4.54
C THR A 70 -19.61 -0.59 -5.71
N ARG A 71 -18.48 -1.29 -5.56
CA ARG A 71 -17.99 -2.34 -6.47
C ARG A 71 -17.43 -3.51 -5.67
N ILE A 72 -17.52 -4.72 -6.22
CA ILE A 72 -16.91 -5.91 -5.63
C ILE A 72 -15.56 -6.16 -6.31
N GLY A 73 -14.49 -6.09 -5.53
CA GLY A 73 -13.15 -6.49 -5.97
C GLY A 73 -12.73 -7.84 -5.41
N GLU A 74 -11.71 -8.43 -6.03
CA GLU A 74 -11.26 -9.80 -5.74
C GLU A 74 -10.04 -9.87 -4.81
N LYS A 75 -9.36 -8.74 -4.62
CA LYS A 75 -8.11 -8.64 -3.86
C LYS A 75 -8.18 -7.53 -2.83
N LEU A 76 -7.67 -7.79 -1.63
CA LEU A 76 -7.57 -6.83 -0.54
C LEU A 76 -6.18 -6.87 0.10
N LEU A 77 -5.49 -5.74 0.08
CA LEU A 77 -4.23 -5.55 0.80
C LEU A 77 -4.50 -5.13 2.25
N LYS A 78 -4.00 -5.94 3.19
CA LYS A 78 -4.00 -5.62 4.62
C LYS A 78 -2.58 -5.54 5.16
N PRO A 79 -2.24 -4.50 5.95
CA PRO A 79 -0.92 -4.44 6.57
C PRO A 79 -0.83 -5.50 7.68
N LEU A 80 0.19 -6.35 7.62
CA LEU A 80 0.52 -7.32 8.67
C LEU A 80 1.53 -6.76 9.66
N ALA A 81 2.52 -6.04 9.17
CA ALA A 81 3.53 -5.42 10.01
C ALA A 81 4.02 -4.11 9.40
N VAL A 82 4.38 -3.17 10.25
CA VAL A 82 5.01 -1.91 9.86
C VAL A 82 6.31 -1.79 10.61
N ILE A 83 7.39 -1.54 9.87
CA ILE A 83 8.72 -1.31 10.36
C ILE A 83 9.09 0.12 9.97
N SER A 84 9.60 0.90 10.92
CA SER A 84 10.11 2.24 10.64
C SER A 84 11.47 2.45 11.29
N GLY A 85 12.44 2.95 10.52
CA GLY A 85 13.81 3.11 10.98
C GLY A 85 14.47 1.81 11.47
N GLY A 86 14.01 0.64 10.99
CA GLY A 86 14.47 -0.67 11.43
C GLY A 86 13.74 -1.26 12.65
N GLU A 87 12.81 -0.53 13.25
CA GLU A 87 12.04 -0.97 14.43
C GLU A 87 10.63 -1.43 14.05
N LEU A 88 10.19 -2.56 14.61
CA LEU A 88 8.82 -3.05 14.42
C LEU A 88 7.84 -2.21 15.24
N ILE A 89 7.10 -1.32 14.57
CA ILE A 89 6.16 -0.39 15.24
C ILE A 89 4.73 -0.91 15.31
N HIS A 90 4.33 -1.80 14.39
CA HIS A 90 3.01 -2.42 14.39
C HIS A 90 3.09 -3.86 13.90
N LYS A 91 2.28 -4.74 14.49
CA LYS A 91 2.02 -6.09 14.01
C LYS A 91 0.55 -6.41 14.24
N SER A 92 -0.15 -6.77 13.17
CA SER A 92 -1.53 -7.23 13.22
C SER A 92 -1.57 -8.59 13.92
N THR A 93 -2.45 -8.70 14.92
CA THR A 93 -2.70 -9.92 15.71
C THR A 93 -3.69 -10.85 15.02
#